data_AF-A0A951FUP6-F1
#
_entry.id   AF-A0A951FUP6-F1
#
_cell.length_a   1.000
_cell.length_b   1.000
_cell.length_c   1.000
_cell.angle_alpha   90.00
_cell.angle_beta   90.00
_cell.angle_gamma   90.00
#
_symmetry.space_group_name_H-M   'P 1'
#
loop_
_entity.id
_entity.type
_entity.pdbx_description
1 polymer ?
#
loop_
_entity_poly.entity_id
_entity_poly.type
_entity_poly.pdbx_seq_one_letter_code
_entity_poly.pdbx_strand_id
1 'polypeptide(L)' 'MTSTTELTLLTGESHRVEGDAKDVERAILDAARGSIMQLAWLRDAETGEDLAINPEHVVMLKPVRS' A
#
# COMPACT_ATOMS: atom_id res chain seq x y z
N MET A 1 6.10 -2.34 -18.08
CA MET A 1 6.61 -2.32 -16.70
C MET A 1 5.47 -1.87 -15.83
N THR A 2 5.11 -2.67 -14.82
CA THR A 2 4.09 -2.29 -13.85
C THR A 2 4.67 -1.21 -12.95
N SER A 3 3.95 -0.10 -12.74
CA SER A 3 4.36 0.91 -11.76
C SER A 3 4.40 0.29 -10.36
N THR A 4 5.34 0.74 -9.53
CA THR A 4 5.50 0.25 -8.16
C THR A 4 5.50 1.42 -7.19
N THR A 5 4.87 1.23 -6.05
CA THR A 5 4.84 2.19 -4.94
C THR A 5 5.43 1.54 -3.71
N GLU A 6 6.30 2.26 -3.00
CA GLU A 6 6.80 1.83 -1.71
C GLU A 6 5.91 2.43 -0.60
N LEU A 7 5.49 1.55 0.30
CA LEU A 7 4.76 1.85 1.52
C LEU A 7 5.73 1.75 2.68
N THR A 8 5.73 2.73 3.57
CA THR A 8 6.40 2.61 4.87
C THR A 8 5.35 2.50 5.95
N LEU A 9 5.53 1.53 6.85
CA LEU A 9 4.63 1.28 7.98
C LEU A 9 5.18 1.89 9.28
N LEU A 10 4.31 2.04 10.28
CA LEU A 10 4.67 2.51 11.63
C LEU A 10 5.80 1.70 12.29
N THR A 11 5.94 0.43 11.90
CA THR A 11 7.01 -0.47 12.37
C THR A 11 8.39 -0.12 11.79
N GLY A 12 8.45 0.77 10.79
CA GLY A 12 9.64 1.05 10.00
C GLY A 12 9.86 0.08 8.84
N GLU A 13 8.97 -0.90 8.66
CA GLU A 13 9.00 -1.83 7.54
C GLU A 13 8.56 -1.14 6.24
N SER A 14 9.23 -1.47 5.13
CA SER A 14 8.89 -0.97 3.80
C SER A 14 8.44 -2.11 2.90
N HIS A 15 7.26 -1.97 2.30
CA HIS A 15 6.68 -2.90 1.34
C HIS A 15 6.62 -2.27 -0.04
N ARG A 16 6.89 -3.04 -1.10
CA ARG A 16 6.68 -2.59 -2.48
C ARG A 16 5.44 -3.23 -3.03
N VAL A 17 4.51 -2.41 -3.52
CA VAL A 17 3.23 -2.87 -4.05
C VAL A 17 3.08 -2.48 -5.52
N GLU A 18 2.35 -3.30 -6.26
CA GLU A 18 1.95 -3.02 -7.63
C GLU A 18 1.00 -1.80 -7.66
N GLY A 19 1.16 -0.96 -8.68
CA GLY A 19 0.33 0.23 -8.89
C GLY A 19 1.10 1.54 -8.72
N ASP A 20 0.57 2.58 -9.35
CA ASP A 20 1.09 3.93 -9.12
C ASP A 20 0.65 4.47 -7.76
N ALA A 21 1.38 5.48 -7.27
CA ALA A 21 1.17 5.98 -5.91
C ALA A 21 -0.23 6.55 -5.68
N LYS A 22 -0.90 7.04 -6.73
CA LYS A 22 -2.23 7.64 -6.62
C LYS A 22 -3.29 6.57 -6.44
N ASP A 23 -3.21 5.48 -7.20
CA ASP A 23 -4.13 4.35 -7.04
C ASP A 23 -3.95 3.65 -5.69
N VAL A 24 -2.69 3.48 -5.24
CA VAL A 24 -2.37 2.89 -3.93
C VAL A 24 -2.86 3.78 -2.79
N GLU A 25 -2.62 5.11 -2.86
CA GLU A 25 -3.12 6.06 -1.87
C GLU A 25 -4.64 6.02 -1.78
N ARG A 26 -5.34 6.00 -2.93
CA ARG A 26 -6.80 5.89 -2.95
C ARG A 26 -7.29 4.63 -2.24
N ALA A 27 -6.69 3.47 -2.52
CA ALA A 27 -7.08 2.22 -1.89
C ALA A 27 -6.93 2.27 -0.35
N ILE A 28 -5.86 2.91 0.14
CA ILE A 28 -5.64 3.10 1.58
C ILE A 28 -6.66 4.07 2.18
N LEU A 29 -6.93 5.19 1.52
CA LEU A 29 -7.90 6.18 1.99
C LEU A 29 -9.34 5.64 1.99
N ASP A 30 -9.69 4.83 0.99
CA ASP A 30 -11.00 4.17 0.92
C ASP A 30 -11.17 3.15 2.05
N ALA A 31 -10.12 2.38 2.37
CA ALA A 31 -10.10 1.49 3.52
C ALA A 31 -10.17 2.25 4.85
N ALA A 32 -9.46 3.38 4.99
CA ALA A 32 -9.46 4.20 6.20
C ALA A 32 -10.85 4.82 6.50
N ARG A 33 -11.65 5.07 5.47
CA ARG A 33 -13.03 5.60 5.59
C ARG A 33 -14.09 4.51 5.71
N GLY A 34 -13.69 3.25 5.60
CA GLY A 34 -14.55 2.09 5.63
C GLY A 34 -15.08 1.76 7.03
N SER A 35 -15.51 0.51 7.19
CA SER A 35 -15.92 0.00 8.51
C SER A 35 -14.71 -0.20 9.42
N ILE A 36 -14.97 -0.35 10.73
CA ILE A 36 -13.94 -0.76 11.70
C ILE A 36 -13.23 -2.03 11.19
N MET A 37 -11.89 -2.01 11.20
CA MET A 37 -11.01 -3.07 10.71
C MET A 37 -11.03 -3.35 9.19
N GLN A 38 -11.45 -2.39 8.36
CA GLN A 38 -11.31 -2.54 6.91
C GLN A 38 -9.84 -2.35 6.49
N LEU A 39 -9.28 -3.39 5.84
CA LEU A 39 -7.89 -3.38 5.35
C LEU A 39 -7.84 -2.93 3.89
N ALA A 40 -6.74 -2.26 3.54
CA ALA A 40 -6.37 -2.01 2.16
C ALA A 40 -5.75 -3.29 1.59
N TRP A 41 -6.38 -3.86 0.57
CA TRP A 41 -5.84 -5.00 -0.16
C TRP A 41 -5.04 -4.51 -1.35
N LEU A 42 -3.76 -4.85 -1.34
CA LEU A 42 -2.77 -4.49 -2.36
C LEU A 42 -2.07 -5.76 -2.81
N ARG A 43 -1.23 -5.66 -3.84
CA ARG A 43 -0.44 -6.78 -4.34
C ARG A 43 1.03 -6.50 -4.16
N ASP A 44 1.74 -7.39 -3.50
CA ASP A 44 3.19 -7.28 -3.32
C ASP A 44 3.89 -7.38 -4.68
N ALA A 45 4.76 -6.41 -4.98
CA ALA A 45 5.43 -6.31 -6.27
C ALA A 45 6.63 -7.27 -6.42
N GLU A 46 7.14 -7.82 -5.32
CA GLU A 46 8.26 -8.75 -5.30
C GLU A 46 7.77 -10.21 -5.34
N THR A 47 6.72 -10.53 -4.57
CA THR A 47 6.18 -11.90 -4.48
C THR A 47 4.95 -12.14 -5.36
N GLY A 48 4.21 -11.08 -5.72
CA GLY A 48 2.95 -11.18 -6.45
C GLY A 48 1.77 -11.67 -5.61
N GLU A 49 1.93 -11.77 -4.28
CA GLU A 49 0.90 -12.19 -3.33
C GLU A 49 0.03 -11.02 -2.88
N ASP A 50 -1.18 -11.32 -2.39
CA ASP A 50 -2.08 -10.33 -1.81
C ASP A 50 -1.55 -9.88 -0.43
N LEU A 51 -1.44 -8.56 -0.26
CA LEU A 51 -0.95 -7.90 0.95
C LEU A 51 -2.09 -7.07 1.56
N ALA A 52 -2.46 -7.40 2.80
CA ALA A 52 -3.48 -6.67 3.55
C ALA A 52 -2.81 -5.67 4.52
N ILE A 53 -3.09 -4.38 4.33
CA ILE A 53 -2.50 -3.29 5.12
C ILE A 53 -3.59 -2.60 5.95
N ASN A 54 -3.33 -2.42 7.25
CA ASN A 54 -4.12 -1.51 8.08
C ASN A 54 -3.79 -0.06 7.67
N PRO A 55 -4.76 0.75 7.21
CA PRO A 55 -4.51 2.14 6.84
C PRO A 55 -3.91 2.98 7.98
N GLU A 56 -4.26 2.68 9.23
CA GLU A 56 -3.73 3.38 10.41
C GLU A 56 -2.23 3.15 10.62
N HIS A 57 -1.67 2.11 9.99
CA HIS A 57 -0.26 1.78 10.10
C HIS A 57 0.58 2.36 8.97
N VAL A 58 -0.02 2.97 7.94
CA VAL A 58 0.72 3.57 6.83
C VAL A 58 1.20 4.96 7.24
N VAL A 59 2.52 5.19 7.15
CA VAL A 59 3.12 6.50 7.48
C VAL A 59 3.58 7.26 6.26
N MET A 60 3.90 6.58 5.17
CA MET A 60 4.41 7.21 3.94
C MET A 60 4.15 6.34 2.72
N LEU A 61 3.90 7.01 1.59
CA LEU A 61 3.89 6.43 0.25
C LEU A 61 4.90 7.16 -0.63
N LYS A 62 5.65 6.43 -1.46
CA LYS A 62 6.51 7.03 -2.49
C LYS A 62 6.50 6.20 -3.78
N PRO A 63 6.45 6.82 -4.97
CA PRO A 63 6.69 6.11 -6.23
C PRO A 63 8.11 5.54 -6.27
N VAL A 64 8.26 4.31 -6.78
CA VAL A 64 9.57 3.72 -7.07
C VAL A 64 9.85 3.90 -8.56
N ARG A 65 10.96 4.60 -8.89
CA ARG A 65 11.46 4.64 -10.27
C ARG A 65 12.39 3.45 -10.49
N SER A 66 12.04 2.59 -11.45
CA SER A 66 12.96 1.59 -12.00
C SER A 66 14.02 2.23 -12.89
#